data_AF-A0A2M8NTH6-F1
#
_entry.id   AF-A0A2M8NTH6-F1
#
_cell.length_a   1.000
_cell.length_b   1.000
_cell.length_c   1.000
_cell.angle_alpha   90.00
_cell.angle_beta   90.00
_cell.angle_gamma   90.00
#
_symmetry.space_group_name_H-M   'P 1'
#
loop_
_entity.id
_entity.type
_entity.pdbx_description
1 polymer ?
#
loop_
_entity_poly.entity_id
_entity_poly.type
_entity_poly.pdbx_seq_one_letter_code
_entity_poly.pdbx_strand_id
1 'polypeptide(L)'
;TDLPVPDHFKAQHPTWEEQFTALFLSAVVAMYLEDHVDEREYKAYMIMEKKARKMEILPGTVSVLRRFLQEKDTNEKYKNLLEFLPIFSKQLRVAQKIVRF
;
A
#
# COMPACT_ATOMS: atom_id res chain seq x y z
N THR A 1 11.76 0.19 11.12
CA THR A 1 11.17 1.55 11.10
C THR A 1 9.68 1.44 11.00
N ASP A 2 8.95 2.05 11.93
CA ASP A 2 7.49 1.95 11.99
C ASP A 2 6.79 2.46 10.74
N LEU A 3 5.70 1.79 10.38
CA LEU A 3 4.83 2.19 9.29
C LEU A 3 4.10 3.49 9.65
N PRO A 4 3.96 4.43 8.70
CA PRO A 4 3.25 5.69 8.91
C PRO A 4 1.73 5.49 8.88
N VAL A 5 1.20 4.59 9.71
CA VAL A 5 -0.23 4.28 9.80
C VAL A 5 -0.88 5.04 10.97
N PRO A 6 -2.19 5.38 10.89
CA PRO A 6 -2.93 6.00 11.99
C PRO A 6 -3.06 5.09 13.21
N ASP A 7 -3.30 5.68 14.38
CA ASP A 7 -3.39 4.94 15.65
C ASP A 7 -4.54 3.92 15.68
N HIS A 8 -5.68 4.22 15.04
CA HIS A 8 -6.78 3.24 14.94
C HIS A 8 -6.37 2.00 14.15
N PHE A 9 -5.48 2.16 13.16
CA PHE A 9 -5.00 1.07 12.35
C PHE A 9 -3.99 0.23 13.13
N LYS A 10 -3.11 0.86 13.92
CA LYS A 10 -2.21 0.16 14.85
C LYS A 10 -2.96 -0.60 15.93
N ALA A 11 -4.09 -0.06 16.40
CA ALA A 11 -4.92 -0.76 17.39
C ALA A 11 -5.57 -2.03 16.82
N GLN A 12 -5.92 -2.04 15.53
CA GLN A 12 -6.49 -3.21 14.84
C GLN A 12 -5.40 -4.19 14.35
N HIS A 13 -4.20 -3.68 14.09
CA HIS A 13 -3.03 -4.44 13.66
C HIS A 13 -1.83 -4.10 14.56
N PRO A 14 -1.74 -4.71 15.76
CA PRO A 14 -0.72 -4.39 16.75
C PRO A 14 0.72 -4.54 16.26
N THR A 15 1.03 -5.52 15.40
CA THR A 15 2.41 -5.76 14.97
C THR A 15 2.71 -5.14 13.61
N TRP A 16 4.01 -4.96 13.32
CA TRP A 16 4.46 -4.44 12.04
C TRP A 16 4.07 -5.37 10.89
N GLU A 17 4.19 -6.68 11.10
CA GLU A 17 3.86 -7.73 10.12
C GLU A 17 2.37 -7.72 9.79
N GLU A 18 1.51 -7.57 10.81
CA GLU A 18 0.06 -7.46 10.62
C GLU A 18 -0.30 -6.20 9.85
N GLN A 19 0.31 -5.06 10.21
CA GLN A 19 0.09 -3.79 9.50
C GLN A 19 0.51 -3.88 8.04
N PHE A 20 1.71 -4.41 7.78
CA PHE A 20 2.21 -4.62 6.42
C PHE A 20 1.29 -5.55 5.63
N THR A 21 0.91 -6.69 6.21
CA THR A 21 0.08 -7.70 5.54
C THR A 21 -1.28 -7.12 5.18
N ALA A 22 -1.93 -6.40 6.09
CA ALA A 22 -3.23 -5.77 5.83
C ALA A 22 -3.16 -4.74 4.69
N LEU A 23 -2.11 -3.89 4.69
CA LEU A 23 -1.88 -2.91 3.62
C LEU A 23 -1.56 -3.58 2.29
N PHE A 24 -0.68 -4.59 2.30
CA PHE A 24 -0.24 -5.32 1.12
C PHE A 24 -1.42 -6.02 0.44
N LEU A 25 -2.21 -6.79 1.20
CA LEU A 25 -3.38 -7.49 0.66
C LEU A 25 -4.41 -6.52 0.06
N SER A 26 -4.73 -5.44 0.78
CA SER A 26 -5.68 -4.43 0.29
C SER A 26 -5.19 -3.76 -1.00
N ALA A 27 -3.90 -3.45 -1.08
CA ALA A 27 -3.33 -2.84 -2.28
C ALA A 27 -3.26 -3.82 -3.47
N VAL A 28 -2.92 -5.09 -3.24
CA VAL A 28 -2.93 -6.13 -4.28
C VAL A 28 -4.35 -6.35 -4.82
N VAL A 29 -5.37 -6.37 -3.96
CA VAL A 29 -6.78 -6.44 -4.39
C VAL A 29 -7.15 -5.23 -5.25
N ALA A 30 -6.80 -4.02 -4.80
CA ALA A 30 -7.06 -2.80 -5.58
C ALA A 30 -6.40 -2.86 -6.97
N MET A 31 -5.13 -3.26 -7.03
CA MET A 31 -4.39 -3.41 -8.29
C MET A 31 -5.03 -4.47 -9.20
N TYR A 32 -5.45 -5.61 -8.64
CA TYR A 32 -6.15 -6.65 -9.40
C TYR A 32 -7.47 -6.15 -10.00
N LEU A 33 -8.28 -5.43 -9.22
CA LEU A 33 -9.55 -4.88 -9.71
C LEU A 33 -9.34 -3.92 -10.88
N GLU A 34 -8.32 -3.05 -10.79
CA GLU A 34 -7.97 -2.11 -11.85
C GLU A 34 -7.46 -2.84 -13.11
N ASP A 35 -6.56 -3.81 -12.93
CA ASP A 35 -5.86 -4.46 -14.03
C ASP A 35 -6.69 -5.56 -14.74
N HIS A 36 -7.66 -6.17 -14.03
CA HIS A 36 -8.40 -7.34 -14.52
C HIS A 36 -9.93 -7.21 -14.56
N VAL A 37 -10.52 -6.24 -13.84
CA VAL A 37 -11.98 -6.07 -13.81
C VAL A 37 -12.36 -4.79 -14.54
N ASP A 38 -12.26 -3.64 -13.88
CA ASP A 38 -12.27 -2.31 -14.49
C ASP A 38 -11.85 -1.22 -13.47
N GLU A 39 -11.61 0.00 -13.98
CA GLU A 39 -11.23 1.16 -13.16
C GLU A 39 -12.33 1.59 -12.15
N ARG A 40 -13.61 1.31 -12.44
CA ARG A 40 -14.74 1.68 -11.56
C ARG A 40 -14.74 0.81 -10.31
N GLU A 41 -14.47 -0.49 -10.43
CA GLU A 41 -14.34 -1.42 -9.31
C GLU A 41 -13.17 -1.05 -8.42
N TYR A 42 -12.02 -0.68 -9.00
CA TYR A 42 -10.90 -0.10 -8.25
C TYR A 42 -11.35 1.13 -7.45
N LYS A 43 -11.98 2.13 -8.09
CA LYS A 43 -12.44 3.35 -7.40
C LYS A 43 -13.47 3.04 -6.31
N ALA A 44 -14.41 2.14 -6.56
CA ALA A 44 -15.41 1.71 -5.58
C ALA A 44 -14.76 1.04 -4.36
N TYR A 45 -13.82 0.13 -4.59
CA TYR A 45 -13.04 -0.53 -3.54
C TYR A 45 -12.26 0.48 -2.70
N MET A 46 -11.59 1.43 -3.33
CA MET A 46 -10.84 2.49 -2.65
C MET A 46 -11.73 3.37 -1.76
N ILE A 47 -12.93 3.72 -2.23
CA ILE A 47 -13.92 4.45 -1.43
C ILE A 47 -14.42 3.60 -0.25
N MET A 48 -14.66 2.31 -0.49
CA MET A 48 -15.13 1.38 0.54
C MET A 48 -14.10 1.24 1.67
N GLU A 49 -12.83 0.96 1.36
CA GLU A 49 -11.76 0.82 2.35
C GLU A 49 -11.54 2.12 3.13
N LYS A 50 -11.64 3.27 2.45
CA LYS A 50 -11.61 4.59 3.11
C LYS A 50 -12.77 4.77 4.09
N LYS A 51 -14.01 4.47 3.71
CA LYS A 51 -15.19 4.74 4.55
C LYS A 51 -15.42 3.69 5.63
N ALA A 52 -15.29 2.42 5.30
CA ALA A 52 -15.60 1.31 6.20
C ALA A 52 -14.46 1.04 7.19
N ARG A 53 -13.21 1.16 6.74
CA ARG A 53 -12.02 0.79 7.55
C ARG A 53 -11.11 1.97 7.86
N LYS A 54 -11.47 3.18 7.44
CA LYS A 54 -10.64 4.40 7.62
C LYS A 54 -9.23 4.22 7.05
N MET A 55 -9.09 3.46 5.96
CA MET A 55 -7.80 3.13 5.35
C MET A 55 -7.36 4.19 4.32
N GLU A 56 -7.19 5.43 4.77
CA GLU A 56 -6.83 6.56 3.88
C GLU A 56 -5.45 6.43 3.23
N ILE A 57 -4.59 5.59 3.81
CA ILE A 57 -3.23 5.29 3.34
C ILE A 57 -3.19 4.44 2.07
N LEU A 58 -4.30 3.77 1.72
CA LEU A 58 -4.33 2.76 0.65
C LEU A 58 -3.83 3.25 -0.73
N PRO A 59 -4.17 4.47 -1.23
CA PRO A 59 -3.63 4.96 -2.50
C PRO A 59 -2.11 5.08 -2.50
N GLY A 60 -1.55 5.54 -1.38
CA GLY A 60 -0.11 5.61 -1.19
C GLY A 60 0.51 4.22 -1.24
N THR A 61 -0.11 3.23 -0.60
CA THR A 61 0.33 1.83 -0.66
C THR A 61 0.29 1.28 -2.08
N VAL A 62 -0.81 1.49 -2.82
CA VAL A 62 -0.94 1.06 -4.23
C VAL A 62 0.16 1.69 -5.08
N SER A 63 0.38 3.00 -4.95
CA SER A 63 1.43 3.72 -5.67
C SER A 63 2.83 3.15 -5.38
N VAL A 64 3.13 2.86 -4.12
CA VAL A 64 4.41 2.27 -3.70
C VAL A 64 4.60 0.85 -4.26
N LEU A 65 3.56 0.01 -4.25
CA LEU A 65 3.66 -1.35 -4.79
C LEU A 65 3.73 -1.36 -6.33
N ARG A 66 2.99 -0.50 -7.03
CA ARG A 66 3.13 -0.35 -8.49
C ARG A 66 4.55 0.11 -8.84
N ARG A 67 5.11 1.06 -8.09
CA ARG A 67 6.49 1.50 -8.24
C ARG A 67 7.48 0.36 -8.00
N PHE A 68 7.28 -0.44 -6.96
CA PHE A 68 8.10 -1.64 -6.73
C PHE A 68 8.09 -2.58 -7.93
N LEU A 69 6.92 -2.88 -8.51
CA LEU A 69 6.83 -3.77 -9.67
C LEU A 69 7.51 -3.19 -10.93
N GLN A 70 7.45 -1.88 -11.12
CA GLN A 70 8.13 -1.19 -12.23
C GLN A 70 9.65 -1.20 -12.05
N GLU A 71 10.11 -1.05 -10.81
CA GLU A 71 11.53 -0.87 -10.49
C GLU A 71 12.25 -2.20 -10.20
N LYS A 72 11.58 -3.28 -9.77
CA LYS A 72 12.25 -4.50 -9.27
C LYS A 72 13.26 -5.13 -10.24
N ASP A 73 13.07 -4.97 -11.56
CA ASP A 73 13.95 -5.55 -12.58
C ASP A 73 15.05 -4.58 -13.04
N THR A 74 14.97 -3.30 -12.66
CA THR A 74 15.86 -2.22 -13.11
C THR A 74 16.57 -1.52 -11.95
N ASN A 75 16.17 -1.75 -10.71
CA ASN A 75 16.64 -1.04 -9.54
C ASN A 75 17.82 -1.77 -8.88
N GLU A 76 18.89 -1.02 -8.62
CA GLU A 76 20.08 -1.54 -7.95
C GLU A 76 19.88 -1.75 -6.44
N LYS A 77 18.87 -1.11 -5.84
CA LYS A 77 18.63 -1.11 -4.38
C LYS A 77 17.79 -2.28 -3.88
N TYR A 78 16.97 -2.86 -4.75
CA TYR A 78 16.14 -4.02 -4.42
C TYR A 78 15.73 -4.74 -5.72
N LYS A 79 15.83 -6.07 -5.72
CA LYS A 79 15.48 -6.95 -6.84
C LYS A 79 14.25 -7.82 -6.58
N ASN A 80 13.88 -7.96 -5.30
CA ASN A 80 12.77 -8.80 -4.87
C ASN A 80 12.07 -8.16 -3.67
N LEU A 81 10.97 -8.77 -3.24
CA LEU A 81 10.15 -8.25 -2.15
C LEU A 81 10.91 -8.20 -0.82
N LEU A 82 11.73 -9.21 -0.51
CA LEU A 82 12.47 -9.27 0.77
C LEU A 82 13.46 -8.10 0.90
N GLU A 83 14.15 -7.75 -0.19
CA GLU A 83 15.04 -6.59 -0.25
C GLU A 83 14.28 -5.26 -0.22
N PHE A 84 13.02 -5.25 -0.64
CA PHE A 84 12.17 -4.07 -0.65
C PHE A 84 11.56 -3.75 0.73
N LEU A 85 11.23 -4.76 1.54
CA LEU A 85 10.56 -4.59 2.84
C LEU A 85 11.23 -3.54 3.76
N PRO A 86 12.56 -3.50 3.94
CA PRO A 86 13.21 -2.50 4.80
C PRO A 86 12.99 -1.06 4.34
N ILE A 87 12.76 -0.85 3.03
CA ILE A 87 12.62 0.48 2.41
C ILE A 87 11.15 0.90 2.32
N PHE A 88 10.21 -0.05 2.38
CA PHE A 88 8.78 0.17 2.25
C PHE A 88 8.24 1.28 3.16
N SER A 89 8.54 1.25 4.47
CA SER A 89 8.08 2.28 5.42
C SER A 89 8.51 3.69 5.02
N LYS A 90 9.70 3.85 4.43
CA LYS A 90 10.23 5.14 3.98
C LYS A 90 9.51 5.60 2.71
N GLN A 91 9.32 4.71 1.73
CA GLN A 91 8.59 5.05 0.50
C GLN A 91 7.13 5.39 0.78
N LEU A 92 6.48 4.67 1.70
CA LEU A 92 5.09 4.93 2.07
C LEU A 92 4.90 6.32 2.70
N ARG A 93 5.84 6.76 3.55
CA ARG A 93 5.84 8.14 4.09
C ARG A 93 5.91 9.21 3.00
N VAL A 94 6.69 8.95 1.94
CA VAL A 94 6.83 9.88 0.81
C VAL A 94 5.56 9.87 -0.02
N ALA A 95 5.03 8.68 -0.35
CA ALA A 95 3.83 8.53 -1.16
C ALA A 95 2.61 9.21 -0.54
N GLN A 96 2.41 9.11 0.78
CA GLN A 96 1.32 9.80 1.50
C GLN A 96 1.32 11.33 1.34
N LYS A 97 2.48 11.94 1.11
CA LYS A 97 2.57 13.39 0.92
C LYS A 97 2.15 13.81 -0.48
N ILE A 98 2.31 12.91 -1.46
CA ILE A 98 2.14 13.19 -2.89
C ILE A 98 0.76 12.73 -3.35
N VAL A 99 0.33 11.54 -2.92
CA VAL A 99 -0.91 10.90 -3.32
C VAL A 99 -1.95 11.17 -2.25
N ARG A 100 -2.94 12.01 -2.58
CA ARG A 100 -4.14 12.21 -1.77
C ARG A 100 -5.36 11.85 -2.59
N PHE A 101 -6.38 11.33 -1.91
CA PHE A 101 -7.74 11.22 -2.44
C PHE A 101 -8.34 12.59 -2.72
#